data_AF-A0A9W9Y5T1-F1
#
_entry.id   AF-A0A9W9Y5T1-F1
#
_cell.length_a   1.000
_cell.length_b   1.000
_cell.length_c   1.000
_cell.angle_alpha   90.00
_cell.angle_beta   90.00
_cell.angle_gamma   90.00
#
_symmetry.space_group_name_H-M   'P 1'
#
loop_
_entity.id
_entity.type
_entity.pdbx_description
1 polymer ?
#
loop_
_entity_poly.entity_id
_entity_poly.type
_entity_poly.pdbx_seq_one_letter_code
_entity_poly.pdbx_strand_id
1 'polypeptide(L)'
;MPITTLTSVLRHFHTAQDRLTLALSAAALVVSTLILPAAYRDYKLFISYGPGGVPNNALGWVLVRALFQPFGREMFSTDEYVRRIEAAEGHGKGNDGFLSLSEEQLGSRRGEERPVVGPHVVPQRQLTQVPDEAIMEKFRTAFSAFGHRNQHLVKFQKSNLERHANGLFVADYIPVYGIAETMKREVAHIHSGNDHSVHVVLAPADCIKVIEAGWGQRHAFSGAPAMTFLSLGTRPNIPAEYVLIYAPRTEAEIEMVMQIVSAGVEFMTGREDVR
;
A
#
# COMPACT_ATOMS: atom_id res chain seq x y z
N MET A 1 -30.84 47.09 -52.02
CA MET A 1 -30.55 45.73 -51.49
C MET A 1 -29.94 45.91 -50.12
N PRO A 2 -30.63 45.61 -49.01
CA PRO A 2 -30.10 45.90 -47.69
C PRO A 2 -29.09 44.83 -47.29
N ILE A 3 -27.93 45.29 -46.83
CA ILE A 3 -26.84 44.50 -46.27
C ILE A 3 -27.33 43.90 -44.96
N THR A 4 -27.48 42.58 -44.92
CA THR A 4 -27.71 41.80 -43.70
C THR A 4 -26.45 41.91 -42.84
N THR A 5 -26.46 42.84 -41.90
CA THR A 5 -25.36 43.05 -40.95
C THR A 5 -25.13 41.81 -40.08
N LEU A 6 -23.87 41.42 -39.93
CA LEU A 6 -23.36 40.33 -39.07
C LEU A 6 -23.85 40.35 -37.61
N THR A 7 -24.53 41.41 -37.17
CA THR A 7 -25.13 41.57 -35.84
C THR A 7 -26.35 40.67 -35.59
N SER A 8 -26.96 40.07 -36.62
CA SER A 8 -28.14 39.21 -36.41
C SER A 8 -27.81 37.78 -35.96
N VAL A 9 -26.57 37.32 -36.14
CA VAL A 9 -26.15 35.96 -35.77
C VAL A 9 -25.83 35.84 -34.27
N LEU A 10 -25.56 36.96 -33.60
CA LEU A 10 -25.23 37.01 -32.16
C LEU A 10 -26.42 37.32 -31.24
N ARG A 11 -27.66 37.44 -31.76
CA ARG A 11 -28.89 37.65 -30.97
C ARG A 11 -29.78 36.41 -30.91
N HIS A 12 -29.23 35.23 -30.63
CA HIS A 12 -30.02 33.98 -30.54
C HIS A 12 -29.81 33.19 -29.23
N PHE A 13 -29.34 33.81 -28.17
CA PHE A 13 -29.28 33.20 -26.83
C PHE A 13 -30.08 34.02 -25.81
N HIS A 14 -31.39 34.14 -26.03
CA HIS A 14 -32.26 34.90 -25.11
C HIS A 14 -33.15 34.03 -24.23
N THR A 15 -33.23 32.71 -24.47
CA THR A 15 -34.05 31.83 -23.65
C THR A 15 -33.22 31.06 -22.61
N ALA A 16 -33.85 30.70 -21.50
CA ALA A 16 -33.24 29.81 -20.50
C ALA A 16 -32.82 28.46 -21.11
N GLN A 17 -33.52 28.03 -22.18
CA GLN A 17 -33.30 26.78 -22.87
C GLN A 17 -32.01 26.80 -23.73
N ASP A 18 -31.69 27.93 -24.38
CA ASP A 18 -30.44 28.06 -25.14
C ASP A 18 -29.23 28.07 -24.19
N ARG A 19 -29.36 28.72 -23.02
CA ARG A 19 -28.34 28.73 -21.97
C ARG A 19 -28.13 27.34 -21.36
N LEU A 20 -29.22 26.59 -21.11
CA LEU A 20 -29.15 25.21 -20.62
C LEU A 20 -28.50 24.30 -21.66
N THR A 21 -28.86 24.42 -22.94
CA THR A 21 -28.29 23.62 -24.03
C THR A 21 -26.79 23.88 -24.17
N LEU A 22 -26.37 25.15 -24.18
CA LEU A 22 -24.96 25.52 -24.22
C LEU A 22 -24.18 24.96 -23.02
N ALA A 23 -24.75 25.05 -21.82
CA ALA A 23 -24.14 24.50 -20.61
C ALA A 23 -23.99 22.97 -20.67
N LEU A 24 -25.01 22.26 -21.15
CA LEU A 24 -24.97 20.80 -21.33
C LEU A 24 -23.96 20.39 -22.40
N SER A 25 -23.86 21.12 -23.52
CA SER A 25 -22.86 20.85 -24.56
C SER A 25 -21.44 21.11 -24.07
N ALA A 26 -21.21 22.20 -23.32
CA ALA A 26 -19.91 22.47 -22.71
C ALA A 26 -19.54 21.40 -21.67
N ALA A 27 -20.49 20.99 -20.83
CA ALA A 27 -20.29 19.89 -19.88
C ALA A 27 -19.97 18.56 -20.59
N ALA A 28 -20.72 18.22 -21.64
CA ALA A 28 -20.48 17.02 -22.45
C ALA A 28 -19.10 17.05 -23.11
N LEU A 29 -18.65 18.22 -23.60
CA LEU A 29 -17.32 18.39 -24.15
C LEU A 29 -16.23 18.18 -23.10
N VAL A 30 -16.35 18.78 -21.90
CA VAL A 30 -15.40 18.59 -20.80
C VAL A 30 -15.37 17.13 -20.33
N VAL A 31 -16.54 16.51 -20.16
CA VAL A 31 -16.64 15.09 -19.79
C VAL A 31 -15.96 14.22 -20.85
N SER A 32 -16.24 14.45 -22.13
CA SER A 32 -15.71 13.65 -23.24
C SER A 32 -14.20 13.84 -23.45
N THR A 33 -13.69 15.06 -23.31
CA THR A 33 -12.30 15.39 -23.65
C THR A 33 -11.32 15.26 -22.50
N LEU A 34 -11.77 15.48 -21.25
CA LEU A 34 -10.89 15.48 -20.07
C LEU A 34 -11.21 14.35 -19.10
N ILE A 35 -12.48 14.20 -18.71
CA ILE A 35 -12.87 13.27 -17.64
C ILE A 35 -12.81 11.81 -18.11
N LEU A 36 -13.42 11.48 -19.25
CA LEU A 36 -13.46 10.10 -19.75
C LEU A 36 -12.06 9.55 -20.06
N PRO A 37 -11.14 10.27 -20.74
CA PRO A 37 -9.79 9.76 -20.97
C PRO A 37 -9.00 9.60 -19.67
N ALA A 38 -9.12 10.54 -18.72
CA ALA A 38 -8.46 10.44 -17.42
C ALA A 38 -8.99 9.26 -16.61
N ALA A 39 -10.32 9.11 -16.52
CA ALA A 39 -10.97 7.98 -15.87
C ALA A 39 -10.62 6.64 -16.52
N TYR A 40 -10.53 6.60 -17.85
CA TYR A 40 -10.11 5.39 -18.56
C TYR A 40 -8.65 5.03 -18.28
N ARG A 41 -7.73 6.00 -18.27
CA ARG A 41 -6.32 5.77 -17.90
C ARG A 41 -6.20 5.30 -16.46
N ASP A 42 -6.94 5.93 -15.55
CA ASP A 42 -6.98 5.56 -14.14
C ASP A 42 -7.54 4.14 -13.93
N TYR A 43 -8.62 3.81 -14.61
CA TYR A 43 -9.19 2.46 -14.64
C TYR A 43 -8.19 1.44 -15.21
N LYS A 44 -7.51 1.76 -16.32
CA LYS A 44 -6.48 0.89 -16.90
C LYS A 44 -5.32 0.67 -15.95
N LEU A 45 -4.92 1.71 -15.21
CA LEU A 45 -3.92 1.59 -14.15
C LEU A 45 -4.41 0.67 -13.03
N PHE A 46 -5.63 0.86 -12.53
CA PHE A 46 -6.22 -0.04 -11.53
C PHE A 46 -6.25 -1.50 -11.98
N ILE A 47 -6.64 -1.76 -13.23
CA ILE A 47 -6.65 -3.12 -13.78
C ILE A 47 -5.24 -3.70 -13.89
N SER A 48 -4.23 -2.88 -14.21
CA SER A 48 -2.84 -3.33 -14.34
C SER A 48 -2.23 -3.89 -13.05
N TYR A 49 -2.83 -3.59 -11.89
CA TYR A 49 -2.42 -4.12 -10.59
C TYR A 49 -2.67 -5.62 -10.43
N GLY A 50 -3.57 -6.17 -11.25
CA GLY A 50 -4.05 -7.55 -11.12
C GLY A 50 -4.97 -7.76 -9.90
N PRO A 51 -5.28 -9.02 -9.57
CA PRO A 51 -6.12 -9.39 -8.43
C PRO A 51 -5.56 -8.88 -7.08
N GLY A 52 -6.44 -8.73 -6.10
CA GLY A 52 -6.12 -8.28 -4.75
C GLY A 52 -7.35 -8.38 -3.83
N GLY A 53 -7.40 -7.59 -2.76
CA GLY A 53 -8.51 -7.62 -1.80
C GLY A 53 -9.89 -7.20 -2.36
N VAL A 54 -9.93 -6.48 -3.48
CA VAL A 54 -11.13 -6.02 -4.19
C VAL A 54 -11.24 -6.66 -5.58
N PRO A 55 -12.45 -6.77 -6.17
CA PRO A 55 -12.61 -7.27 -7.54
C PRO A 55 -11.77 -6.45 -8.54
N ASN A 56 -10.94 -7.12 -9.35
CA ASN A 56 -10.13 -6.46 -10.39
C ASN A 56 -10.97 -6.23 -11.67
N ASN A 57 -11.99 -5.37 -11.57
CA ASN A 57 -12.88 -4.99 -12.67
C ASN A 57 -13.43 -3.56 -12.46
N ALA A 58 -14.31 -3.09 -13.35
CA ALA A 58 -14.86 -1.74 -13.29
C ALA A 58 -15.62 -1.45 -11.99
N LEU A 59 -16.34 -2.43 -11.44
CA LEU A 59 -17.04 -2.28 -10.17
C LEU A 59 -16.06 -2.09 -9.01
N GLY A 60 -14.99 -2.88 -8.95
CA GLY A 60 -13.95 -2.69 -7.94
C GLY A 60 -13.25 -1.34 -8.05
N TRP A 61 -12.96 -0.88 -9.27
CA TRP A 61 -12.40 0.45 -9.50
C TRP A 61 -13.30 1.58 -8.96
N VAL A 62 -14.61 1.53 -9.28
CA VAL A 62 -15.58 2.51 -8.77
C VAL A 62 -15.67 2.45 -7.25
N LEU A 63 -15.74 1.25 -6.65
CA LEU A 63 -15.75 1.09 -5.19
C LEU A 63 -14.50 1.71 -4.56
N VAL A 64 -13.33 1.45 -5.13
CA VAL A 64 -12.09 2.00 -4.61
C VAL A 64 -12.08 3.53 -4.70
N ARG A 65 -12.38 4.07 -5.88
CA ARG A 65 -12.33 5.52 -6.11
C ARG A 65 -13.39 6.30 -5.35
N ALA A 66 -14.63 5.81 -5.31
CA ALA A 66 -15.76 6.54 -4.75
C ALA A 66 -15.94 6.31 -3.25
N LEU A 67 -15.66 5.10 -2.75
CA LEU A 67 -15.96 4.71 -1.37
C LEU A 67 -14.72 4.57 -0.49
N PHE A 68 -13.62 4.03 -1.03
CA PHE A 68 -12.46 3.67 -0.21
C PHE A 68 -11.41 4.79 -0.16
N GLN A 69 -11.18 5.47 -1.29
CA GLN A 69 -10.17 6.52 -1.45
C GLN A 69 -10.28 7.65 -0.40
N PRO A 70 -11.49 8.12 0.01
CA PRO A 70 -11.61 9.18 1.03
C PRO A 70 -11.03 8.83 2.40
N PHE A 71 -10.82 7.54 2.70
CA PHE A 71 -10.23 7.08 3.96
C PHE A 71 -8.71 6.86 3.89
N GLY A 72 -8.11 7.09 2.72
CA GLY A 72 -6.66 7.00 2.55
C GLY A 72 -5.93 8.11 3.30
N ARG A 73 -4.81 7.77 3.92
CA ARG A 73 -3.87 8.71 4.54
C ARG A 73 -2.63 8.87 3.65
N GLU A 74 -1.84 9.90 3.91
CA GLU A 74 -0.47 9.98 3.38
C GLU A 74 0.34 8.75 3.83
N MET A 75 1.45 8.42 3.16
CA MET A 75 2.15 7.15 3.38
C MET A 75 3.61 7.31 3.83
N PHE A 76 4.09 8.51 4.10
CA PHE A 76 5.52 8.78 4.29
C PHE A 76 5.88 9.39 5.64
N SER A 77 4.97 10.09 6.32
CA SER A 77 5.27 10.67 7.63
C SER A 77 5.50 9.56 8.67
N THR A 78 6.55 9.75 9.47
CA THR A 78 6.90 8.93 10.62
C THR A 78 6.36 9.48 11.95
N ASP A 79 5.70 10.65 11.93
CA ASP A 79 5.22 11.34 13.15
C ASP A 79 4.24 10.49 13.97
N GLU A 80 3.45 9.63 13.30
CA GLU A 80 2.55 8.70 13.97
C GLU A 80 3.30 7.72 14.88
N TYR A 81 4.48 7.25 14.45
CA TYR A 81 5.30 6.33 15.24
C TYR A 81 5.99 7.06 16.38
N VAL A 82 6.48 8.27 16.14
CA VAL A 82 7.07 9.13 17.20
C VAL A 82 6.05 9.34 18.33
N ARG A 83 4.83 9.77 17.99
CA ARG A 83 3.76 9.95 18.99
C ARG A 83 3.43 8.67 19.75
N ARG A 84 3.37 7.52 19.06
CA ARG A 84 3.08 6.22 19.69
C ARG A 84 4.18 5.78 20.65
N ILE A 85 5.45 5.97 20.26
CA ILE A 85 6.62 5.71 21.11
C ILE A 85 6.55 6.59 22.36
N GLU A 86 6.32 7.90 22.21
CA GLU A 86 6.18 8.84 23.33
C GLU A 86 5.01 8.50 24.27
N ALA A 87 3.89 8.05 23.70
CA ALA A 87 2.72 7.63 24.46
C ALA A 87 2.84 6.21 25.05
N ALA A 88 3.95 5.49 24.80
CA ALA A 88 4.12 4.07 25.10
C ALA A 88 3.00 3.19 24.51
N GLU A 89 2.40 3.61 23.39
CA GLU A 89 1.34 2.94 22.63
C GLU A 89 1.90 1.91 21.62
N GLY A 90 3.03 1.29 21.95
CA GLY A 90 3.67 0.24 21.16
C GLY A 90 3.73 -1.05 21.96
N HIS A 91 3.10 -2.12 21.46
CA HIS A 91 3.30 -3.45 22.03
C HIS A 91 4.73 -3.92 21.72
N GLY A 92 5.56 -4.30 22.71
CA GLY A 92 6.94 -4.80 22.51
C GLY A 92 8.06 -3.79 22.82
N LYS A 93 9.29 -4.03 22.35
CA LYS A 93 10.44 -3.09 22.42
C LYS A 93 10.23 -1.87 21.50
N GLY A 94 9.11 -1.15 21.66
CA GLY A 94 8.69 -0.09 20.74
C GLY A 94 9.69 1.05 20.55
N ASN A 95 10.53 1.31 21.56
CA ASN A 95 11.58 2.34 21.52
C ASN A 95 12.88 1.84 20.88
N ASP A 96 13.25 0.57 21.09
CA ASP A 96 14.54 0.02 20.63
C ASP A 96 14.41 -0.64 19.24
N GLY A 97 13.21 -1.12 18.91
CA GLY A 97 12.95 -1.95 17.73
C GLY A 97 13.62 -3.32 17.82
N PHE A 98 13.59 -4.03 16.70
CA PHE A 98 14.24 -5.32 16.48
C PHE A 98 15.25 -5.25 15.32
N LEU A 99 15.18 -4.21 14.49
CA LEU A 99 16.13 -4.02 13.39
C LEU A 99 17.47 -3.50 13.93
N SER A 100 18.47 -4.40 13.93
CA SER A 100 19.84 -4.15 14.43
C SER A 100 20.75 -3.39 13.45
N LEU A 101 20.28 -3.15 12.23
CA LEU A 101 21.04 -2.45 11.20
C LEU A 101 21.27 -0.98 11.56
N SER A 102 22.49 -0.50 11.35
CA SER A 102 22.83 0.91 11.51
C SER A 102 22.16 1.77 10.44
N GLU A 103 22.03 3.07 10.71
CA GLU A 103 21.55 4.03 9.72
C GLU A 103 22.39 4.03 8.43
N GLU A 104 23.68 3.78 8.54
CA GLU A 104 24.59 3.69 7.38
C GLU A 104 24.29 2.46 6.53
N GLN A 105 24.06 1.30 7.16
CA GLN A 105 23.71 0.05 6.47
C GLN A 105 22.37 0.16 5.74
N LEU A 106 21.38 0.81 6.37
CA LEU A 106 20.09 1.09 5.74
C LEU A 106 20.17 2.23 4.71
N GLY A 107 21.20 3.07 4.77
CA GLY A 107 21.29 4.31 4.02
C GLY A 107 21.51 4.16 2.51
N SER A 108 21.63 2.94 1.97
CA SER A 108 21.95 2.74 0.54
C SER A 108 20.88 3.28 -0.41
N ARG A 109 19.63 3.42 0.03
CA ARG A 109 18.53 4.06 -0.73
C ARG A 109 18.28 5.51 -0.33
N ARG A 110 19.03 6.06 0.63
CA ARG A 110 18.82 7.41 1.15
C ARG A 110 19.16 8.43 0.07
N GLY A 111 18.20 9.29 -0.27
CA GLY A 111 18.35 10.33 -1.30
C GLY A 111 18.13 9.83 -2.73
N GLU A 112 17.88 8.54 -2.95
CA GLU A 112 17.38 8.05 -4.23
C GLU A 112 15.91 8.42 -4.42
N GLU A 113 15.47 8.49 -5.68
CA GLU A 113 14.04 8.59 -5.98
C GLU A 113 13.34 7.31 -5.49
N ARG A 114 12.25 7.47 -4.73
CA ARG A 114 11.49 6.31 -4.23
C ARG A 114 10.70 5.64 -5.37
N PRO A 115 10.48 4.33 -5.30
CA PRO A 115 9.54 3.66 -6.18
C PRO A 115 8.15 4.30 -6.09
N VAL A 116 7.59 4.63 -7.25
CA VAL A 116 6.21 5.08 -7.38
C VAL A 116 5.26 3.94 -7.01
N VAL A 117 4.40 4.19 -6.04
CA VAL A 117 3.27 3.33 -5.68
C VAL A 117 1.99 3.89 -6.28
N GLY A 118 1.11 3.00 -6.73
CA GLY A 118 -0.14 3.37 -7.38
C GLY A 118 -1.04 4.29 -6.52
N PRO A 119 -1.81 5.21 -7.14
CA PRO A 119 -2.58 6.23 -6.41
C PRO A 119 -3.84 5.69 -5.70
N HIS A 120 -4.22 4.45 -5.98
CA HIS A 120 -5.38 3.81 -5.40
C HIS A 120 -5.04 3.26 -4.01
N VAL A 121 -5.90 3.51 -3.02
CA VAL A 121 -5.66 3.04 -1.64
C VAL A 121 -5.56 1.52 -1.51
N VAL A 122 -6.25 0.77 -2.38
CA VAL A 122 -6.16 -0.69 -2.50
C VAL A 122 -6.46 -1.13 -3.95
N PRO A 123 -5.87 -2.25 -4.43
CA PRO A 123 -4.68 -2.88 -3.85
C PRO A 123 -3.47 -1.93 -3.98
N GLN A 124 -2.59 -1.94 -2.98
CA GLN A 124 -1.36 -1.15 -3.02
C GLN A 124 -0.34 -1.90 -3.88
N ARG A 125 0.20 -1.23 -4.92
CA ARG A 125 1.17 -1.82 -5.85
C ARG A 125 2.30 -0.86 -6.17
N GLN A 126 3.52 -1.35 -6.22
CA GLN A 126 4.68 -0.64 -6.73
C GLN A 126 4.69 -0.70 -8.27
N LEU A 127 4.92 0.43 -8.92
CA LEU A 127 4.80 0.60 -10.37
C LEU A 127 6.15 0.80 -11.08
N THR A 128 7.17 1.21 -10.34
CA THR A 128 8.50 1.53 -10.88
C THR A 128 9.56 0.85 -10.04
N GLN A 129 10.79 0.77 -10.57
CA GLN A 129 11.89 0.03 -9.93
C GLN A 129 11.51 -1.43 -9.61
N VAL A 130 10.64 -2.00 -10.43
CA VAL A 130 10.25 -3.40 -10.35
C VAL A 130 11.47 -4.24 -10.80
N PRO A 131 11.93 -5.22 -10.00
CA PRO A 131 13.08 -6.04 -10.35
C PRO A 131 12.85 -6.89 -11.60
N ASP A 132 13.92 -7.45 -12.14
CA ASP A 132 13.78 -8.50 -13.16
C ASP A 132 13.33 -9.84 -12.53
N GLU A 133 12.86 -10.75 -13.39
CA GLU A 133 12.34 -12.07 -12.96
C GLU A 133 13.40 -12.88 -12.19
N ALA A 134 14.69 -12.71 -12.48
CA ALA A 134 15.74 -13.47 -11.81
C ALA A 134 15.91 -13.02 -10.36
N ILE A 135 15.88 -11.71 -10.09
CA ILE A 135 15.88 -11.16 -8.74
C ILE A 135 14.57 -11.50 -8.01
N MET A 136 13.42 -11.43 -8.69
CA MET A 136 12.13 -11.85 -8.12
C MET A 136 12.16 -13.31 -7.65
N GLU A 137 12.67 -14.23 -8.46
CA GLU A 137 12.78 -15.65 -8.11
C GLU A 137 13.73 -15.88 -6.94
N LYS A 138 14.89 -15.23 -6.94
CA LYS A 138 15.83 -15.28 -5.81
C LYS A 138 15.18 -14.77 -4.53
N PHE A 139 14.42 -13.68 -4.61
CA PHE A 139 13.74 -13.11 -3.47
C PHE A 139 12.66 -14.05 -2.90
N ARG A 140 11.81 -14.61 -3.75
CA ARG A 140 10.80 -15.61 -3.35
C ARG A 140 11.45 -16.84 -2.71
N THR A 141 12.56 -17.30 -3.27
CA THR A 141 13.34 -18.42 -2.74
C THR A 141 13.90 -18.10 -1.36
N ALA A 142 14.51 -16.92 -1.17
CA ALA A 142 15.05 -16.48 0.11
C ALA A 142 13.95 -16.37 1.19
N PHE A 143 12.79 -15.79 0.84
CA PHE A 143 11.65 -15.68 1.75
C PHE A 143 11.07 -17.05 2.13
N SER A 144 10.95 -17.96 1.16
CA SER A 144 10.50 -19.33 1.41
C SER A 144 11.48 -20.06 2.35
N ALA A 145 12.78 -20.01 2.04
CA ALA A 145 13.82 -20.63 2.86
C ALA A 145 13.83 -20.08 4.28
N PHE A 146 13.68 -18.76 4.45
CA PHE A 146 13.59 -18.12 5.76
C PHE A 146 12.40 -18.64 6.58
N GLY A 147 11.21 -18.74 5.98
CA GLY A 147 10.04 -19.32 6.66
C GLY A 147 10.24 -20.79 7.06
N HIS A 148 10.89 -21.59 6.20
CA HIS A 148 11.19 -23.00 6.50
C HIS A 148 12.23 -23.15 7.61
N ARG A 149 13.27 -22.29 7.66
CA ARG A 149 14.26 -22.29 8.74
C ARG A 149 13.68 -21.89 10.10
N ASN A 150 12.62 -21.08 10.09
CA ASN A 150 11.96 -20.54 11.28
C ASN A 150 10.59 -21.16 11.56
N GLN A 151 10.37 -22.43 11.18
CA GLN A 151 9.09 -23.13 11.43
C GLN A 151 8.72 -23.25 12.92
N HIS A 152 9.70 -23.07 13.82
CA HIS A 152 9.47 -22.99 15.26
C HIS A 152 8.85 -21.65 15.71
N LEU A 153 8.75 -20.66 14.83
CA LEU A 153 8.18 -19.33 15.09
C LEU A 153 7.06 -18.97 14.12
N VAL A 154 7.16 -19.40 12.86
CA VAL A 154 6.24 -19.02 11.78
C VAL A 154 5.74 -20.21 10.97
N LYS A 155 4.64 -20.00 10.27
CA LYS A 155 4.08 -20.92 9.27
C LYS A 155 3.69 -20.16 8.01
N PHE A 156 3.57 -20.88 6.90
CA PHE A 156 2.97 -20.33 5.68
C PHE A 156 1.46 -20.51 5.67
N GLN A 157 0.73 -19.46 5.32
CA GLN A 157 -0.71 -19.49 5.10
C GLN A 157 -1.09 -18.45 4.05
N LYS A 158 -2.24 -18.60 3.41
CA LYS A 158 -2.78 -17.59 2.48
C LYS A 158 -2.97 -16.26 3.22
N SER A 159 -2.46 -15.16 2.66
CA SER A 159 -2.57 -13.81 3.24
C SER A 159 -4.03 -13.41 3.50
N ASN A 160 -4.29 -12.78 4.64
CA ASN A 160 -5.61 -12.27 5.01
C ASN A 160 -6.04 -11.09 4.13
N LEU A 161 -5.08 -10.20 3.82
CA LEU A 161 -5.34 -8.94 3.12
C LEU A 161 -5.14 -9.07 1.61
N GLU A 162 -4.06 -9.72 1.17
CA GLU A 162 -3.76 -9.87 -0.26
C GLU A 162 -4.61 -10.97 -0.90
N ARG A 163 -4.98 -12.02 -0.15
CA ARG A 163 -5.83 -13.15 -0.57
C ARG A 163 -5.34 -13.95 -1.79
N HIS A 164 -4.22 -13.59 -2.39
CA HIS A 164 -3.67 -14.24 -3.58
C HIS A 164 -2.23 -14.73 -3.39
N ALA A 165 -1.51 -14.21 -2.40
CA ALA A 165 -0.18 -14.66 -2.01
C ALA A 165 -0.20 -15.47 -0.69
N ASN A 166 0.85 -16.28 -0.49
CA ASN A 166 1.14 -16.86 0.82
C ASN A 166 1.95 -15.84 1.63
N GLY A 167 1.59 -15.69 2.91
CA GLY A 167 2.32 -14.92 3.89
C GLY A 167 2.95 -15.81 4.96
N LEU A 168 3.85 -15.20 5.73
CA LEU A 168 4.35 -15.70 6.99
C LEU A 168 3.40 -15.30 8.11
N PHE A 169 3.03 -16.27 8.93
CA PHE A 169 2.15 -16.11 10.07
C PHE A 169 2.83 -16.64 11.32
N VAL A 170 2.61 -16.02 12.47
CA VAL A 170 3.04 -16.57 13.77
C VAL A 170 2.47 -17.98 13.96
N ALA A 171 3.32 -18.93 14.35
CA ALA A 171 2.95 -20.33 14.56
C ALA A 171 1.79 -20.49 15.56
N ASP A 172 0.90 -21.46 15.32
CA ASP A 172 -0.39 -21.54 16.03
C ASP A 172 -0.27 -21.72 17.55
N TYR A 173 0.76 -22.44 18.00
CA TYR A 173 1.01 -22.70 19.41
C TYR A 173 1.64 -21.51 20.16
N ILE A 174 2.10 -20.48 19.44
CA ILE A 174 2.58 -19.25 20.07
C ILE A 174 1.36 -18.39 20.38
N PRO A 175 1.15 -17.98 21.64
CA PRO A 175 0.07 -17.05 21.98
C PRO A 175 0.36 -15.68 21.35
N VAL A 176 -0.67 -15.04 20.80
CA VAL A 176 -0.58 -13.72 20.19
C VAL A 176 -1.48 -12.73 20.90
N TYR A 177 -1.04 -11.48 20.96
CA TYR A 177 -1.74 -10.38 21.61
C TYR A 177 -1.59 -9.10 20.77
N GLY A 178 -2.43 -8.10 21.02
CA GLY A 178 -2.29 -6.76 20.45
C GLY A 178 -2.30 -6.75 18.92
N ILE A 179 -1.24 -6.24 18.30
CA ILE A 179 -1.12 -6.13 16.84
C ILE A 179 -1.12 -7.52 16.18
N ALA A 180 -0.47 -8.52 16.78
CA ALA A 180 -0.46 -9.87 16.23
C ALA A 180 -1.85 -10.52 16.22
N GLU A 181 -2.69 -10.22 17.20
CA GLU A 181 -4.10 -10.62 17.19
C GLU A 181 -4.92 -9.83 16.14
N THR A 182 -4.72 -8.51 16.08
CA THR A 182 -5.36 -7.61 15.11
C THR A 182 -5.11 -8.06 13.66
N MET A 183 -3.87 -8.45 13.36
CA MET A 183 -3.44 -8.94 12.05
C MET A 183 -3.73 -10.42 11.83
N LYS A 184 -4.43 -11.08 12.76
CA LYS A 184 -4.73 -12.51 12.71
C LYS A 184 -3.49 -13.34 12.41
N ARG A 185 -2.41 -13.04 13.16
CA ARG A 185 -1.09 -13.68 13.11
C ARG A 185 -0.25 -13.38 11.87
N GLU A 186 -0.76 -12.68 10.87
CA GLU A 186 0.01 -12.39 9.65
C GLU A 186 1.13 -11.39 9.95
N VAL A 187 2.36 -11.79 9.66
CA VAL A 187 3.58 -10.99 9.87
C VAL A 187 3.96 -10.28 8.59
N ALA A 188 4.08 -11.03 7.50
CA ALA A 188 4.53 -10.51 6.22
C ALA A 188 3.99 -11.31 5.04
N HIS A 189 3.88 -10.70 3.86
CA HIS A 189 3.69 -11.42 2.61
C HIS A 189 4.35 -10.68 1.44
N ILE A 190 4.81 -11.44 0.45
CA ILE A 190 5.27 -10.91 -0.83
C ILE A 190 4.07 -10.81 -1.77
N HIS A 191 3.94 -9.70 -2.50
CA HIS A 191 3.03 -9.64 -3.63
C HIS A 191 3.46 -10.63 -4.71
N SER A 192 2.67 -11.68 -4.92
CA SER A 192 2.94 -12.75 -5.90
C SER A 192 2.63 -12.37 -7.34
N GLY A 193 2.39 -11.09 -7.61
CA GLY A 193 2.04 -10.54 -8.92
C GLY A 193 3.20 -9.75 -9.52
N ASN A 194 2.90 -8.53 -9.96
CA ASN A 194 3.80 -7.79 -10.86
C ASN A 194 4.95 -7.05 -10.19
N ASP A 195 4.93 -6.85 -8.86
CA ASP A 195 5.89 -5.95 -8.22
C ASP A 195 6.86 -6.60 -7.22
N HIS A 196 6.50 -7.72 -6.58
CA HIS A 196 7.30 -8.39 -5.55
C HIS A 196 7.71 -7.52 -4.35
N SER A 197 6.98 -6.44 -4.11
CA SER A 197 7.04 -5.69 -2.86
C SER A 197 6.45 -6.50 -1.70
N VAL A 198 6.75 -6.09 -0.47
CA VAL A 198 6.43 -6.86 0.74
C VAL A 198 5.57 -6.03 1.66
N HIS A 199 4.45 -6.57 2.09
CA HIS A 199 3.83 -6.06 3.29
C HIS A 199 4.39 -6.76 4.52
N VAL A 200 4.72 -5.99 5.55
CA VAL A 200 5.25 -6.50 6.82
C VAL A 200 4.77 -5.62 7.98
N VAL A 201 4.59 -6.24 9.15
CA VAL A 201 4.33 -5.55 10.41
C VAL A 201 5.65 -5.40 11.17
N LEU A 202 6.00 -4.18 11.54
CA LEU A 202 7.26 -3.86 12.24
C LEU A 202 7.03 -3.14 13.56
N ALA A 203 8.04 -3.12 14.44
CA ALA A 203 8.02 -2.22 15.59
C ALA A 203 7.96 -0.75 15.14
N PRO A 204 7.33 0.17 15.90
CA PRO A 204 7.30 1.58 15.57
C PRO A 204 8.68 2.19 15.27
N ALA A 205 9.70 1.91 16.08
CA ALA A 205 11.07 2.37 15.83
C ALA A 205 11.66 1.86 14.50
N ASP A 206 11.34 0.62 14.12
CA ASP A 206 11.81 0.05 12.85
C ASP A 206 11.04 0.62 11.65
N CYS A 207 9.75 0.95 11.82
CA CYS A 207 9.00 1.68 10.80
C CYS A 207 9.67 3.02 10.47
N ILE A 208 10.13 3.75 11.49
CA ILE A 208 10.87 5.01 11.32
C ILE A 208 12.14 4.77 10.51
N LYS A 209 13.01 3.86 10.96
CA LYS A 209 14.28 3.53 10.29
C LYS A 209 14.07 3.18 8.82
N VAL A 210 13.13 2.28 8.53
CA VAL A 210 12.84 1.78 7.18
C VAL A 210 12.30 2.89 6.28
N ILE A 211 11.34 3.67 6.77
CA ILE A 211 10.71 4.72 5.96
C ILE A 211 11.72 5.81 5.68
N GLU A 212 12.42 6.34 6.68
CA GLU A 212 13.40 7.43 6.51
C GLU A 212 14.58 7.03 5.63
N ALA A 213 15.03 5.78 5.71
CA ALA A 213 16.12 5.26 4.89
C ALA A 213 15.73 4.97 3.42
N GLY A 214 14.46 5.10 3.04
CA GLY A 214 14.05 4.92 1.63
C GLY A 214 13.60 3.51 1.26
N TRP A 215 13.43 2.62 2.24
CA TRP A 215 13.12 1.20 2.00
C TRP A 215 11.63 0.90 1.89
N GLY A 216 10.79 1.76 2.42
CA GLY A 216 9.35 1.53 2.40
C GLY A 216 8.53 2.78 2.66
N GLN A 217 7.22 2.54 2.71
CA GLN A 217 6.19 3.51 3.01
C GLN A 217 5.03 2.81 3.71
N ARG A 218 4.16 3.55 4.38
CA ARG A 218 2.99 2.95 5.03
C ARG A 218 1.95 2.46 4.02
N HIS A 219 1.05 1.60 4.47
CA HIS A 219 -0.18 1.31 3.74
C HIS A 219 -1.15 2.49 3.82
N ALA A 220 -1.89 2.80 2.76
CA ALA A 220 -2.78 3.97 2.72
C ALA A 220 -3.86 3.97 3.82
N PHE A 221 -4.26 2.78 4.30
CA PHE A 221 -5.20 2.60 5.42
C PHE A 221 -4.53 2.34 6.78
N SER A 222 -3.20 2.31 6.87
CA SER A 222 -2.51 2.06 8.15
C SER A 222 -2.88 3.14 9.17
N GLY A 223 -3.37 2.73 10.34
CA GLY A 223 -3.78 3.66 11.40
C GLY A 223 -5.02 4.49 11.07
N ALA A 224 -5.75 4.20 9.98
CA ALA A 224 -7.02 4.85 9.66
C ALA A 224 -8.19 3.99 10.17
N PRO A 225 -9.31 4.58 10.63
CA PRO A 225 -10.53 3.84 10.98
C PRO A 225 -11.29 3.30 9.76
N ALA A 226 -10.60 3.14 8.62
CA ALA A 226 -11.16 2.81 7.31
C ALA A 226 -11.83 1.44 7.31
N MET A 227 -11.12 0.40 7.74
CA MET A 227 -11.64 -0.98 7.67
C MET A 227 -12.83 -1.17 8.60
N THR A 228 -12.78 -0.63 9.82
CA THR A 228 -13.91 -0.69 10.74
C THR A 228 -15.13 0.02 10.15
N PHE A 229 -14.99 1.21 9.57
CA PHE A 229 -16.11 1.91 8.93
C PHE A 229 -16.66 1.16 7.71
N LEU A 230 -15.78 0.79 6.77
CA LEU A 230 -16.16 0.11 5.53
C LEU A 230 -16.74 -1.30 5.75
N SER A 231 -16.36 -1.94 6.87
CA SER A 231 -16.86 -3.27 7.24
C SER A 231 -18.02 -3.24 8.25
N LEU A 232 -18.54 -2.04 8.58
CA LEU A 232 -19.58 -1.85 9.60
C LEU A 232 -19.23 -2.53 10.95
N GLY A 233 -17.96 -2.42 11.36
CA GLY A 233 -17.46 -2.95 12.63
C GLY A 233 -17.02 -4.42 12.60
N THR A 234 -17.16 -5.13 11.48
CA THR A 234 -16.84 -6.57 11.43
C THR A 234 -15.35 -6.88 11.23
N ARG A 235 -14.55 -5.88 10.87
CA ARG A 235 -13.10 -6.02 10.69
C ARG A 235 -12.33 -4.95 11.48
N PRO A 236 -11.22 -5.33 12.13
CA PRO A 236 -10.35 -4.37 12.77
C PRO A 236 -9.63 -3.51 11.72
N ASN A 237 -9.13 -2.36 12.18
CA ASN A 237 -8.32 -1.48 11.34
C ASN A 237 -6.94 -2.07 11.08
N ILE A 238 -6.38 -1.69 9.93
CA ILE A 238 -4.99 -1.99 9.63
C ILE A 238 -4.13 -1.16 10.60
N PRO A 239 -3.23 -1.78 11.37
CA PRO A 239 -2.37 -1.08 12.33
C PRO A 239 -1.44 -0.09 11.61
N ALA A 240 -0.95 0.91 12.32
CA ALA A 240 -0.04 1.91 11.75
C ALA A 240 1.29 1.26 11.32
N GLU A 241 1.67 0.19 12.01
CA GLU A 241 2.88 -0.62 11.88
C GLU A 241 2.89 -1.50 10.62
N TYR A 242 1.78 -1.54 9.86
CA TYR A 242 1.69 -2.27 8.61
C TYR A 242 2.24 -1.44 7.45
N VAL A 243 3.46 -1.78 7.03
CA VAL A 243 4.22 -1.06 6.02
C VAL A 243 4.36 -1.87 4.73
N LEU A 244 4.58 -1.16 3.63
CA LEU A 244 5.03 -1.70 2.36
C LEU A 244 6.54 -1.47 2.23
N ILE A 245 7.31 -2.54 2.14
CA ILE A 245 8.72 -2.53 1.76
C ILE A 245 8.79 -2.66 0.24
N TYR A 246 9.57 -1.80 -0.38
CA TYR A 246 9.76 -1.84 -1.82
C TYR A 246 10.49 -3.11 -2.24
N ALA A 247 10.21 -3.55 -3.47
CA ALA A 247 10.83 -4.73 -4.03
C ALA A 247 12.36 -4.57 -4.10
N PRO A 248 13.14 -5.62 -3.74
CA PRO A 248 14.58 -5.59 -3.86
C PRO A 248 15.00 -5.66 -5.34
N ARG A 249 15.97 -4.84 -5.74
CA ARG A 249 16.50 -4.70 -7.10
C ARG A 249 17.75 -5.53 -7.33
N THR A 250 18.42 -5.96 -6.25
CA THR A 250 19.67 -6.73 -6.28
C THR A 250 19.69 -7.76 -5.15
N GLU A 251 20.66 -8.68 -5.18
CA GLU A 251 20.86 -9.66 -4.09
C GLU A 251 21.19 -9.00 -2.75
N ALA A 252 21.99 -7.93 -2.74
CA ALA A 252 22.28 -7.17 -1.53
C ALA A 252 21.01 -6.53 -0.94
N GLU A 253 20.08 -6.09 -1.80
CA GLU A 253 18.79 -5.59 -1.35
C GLU A 253 17.86 -6.72 -0.88
N ILE A 254 17.96 -7.93 -1.45
CA ILE A 254 17.25 -9.11 -0.93
C ILE A 254 17.68 -9.37 0.51
N GLU A 255 18.98 -9.37 0.80
CA GLU A 255 19.49 -9.54 2.16
C GLU A 255 18.93 -8.47 3.10
N MET A 256 18.92 -7.21 2.67
CA MET A 256 18.36 -6.10 3.43
C MET A 256 16.87 -6.28 3.73
N VAL A 257 16.06 -6.60 2.72
CA VAL A 257 14.62 -6.84 2.89
C VAL A 257 14.38 -8.04 3.81
N MET A 258 15.19 -9.09 3.73
CA MET A 258 15.08 -10.24 4.61
C MET A 258 15.44 -9.92 6.07
N GLN A 259 16.38 -9.00 6.33
CA GLN A 259 16.63 -8.48 7.69
C GLN A 259 15.41 -7.71 8.24
N ILE A 260 14.74 -6.92 7.40
CA ILE A 260 13.50 -6.22 7.78
C ILE A 260 12.38 -7.24 8.09
N VAL A 261 12.22 -8.27 7.25
CA VAL A 261 11.24 -9.35 7.51
C VAL A 261 11.57 -10.10 8.81
N SER A 262 12.86 -10.33 9.09
CA SER A 262 13.32 -10.94 10.34
C SER A 262 12.89 -10.12 11.55
N ALA A 263 13.15 -8.81 11.55
CA ALA A 263 12.72 -7.91 12.62
C ALA A 263 11.19 -7.91 12.81
N GLY A 264 10.42 -8.04 11.72
CA GLY A 264 8.97 -8.21 11.79
C GLY A 264 8.53 -9.51 12.48
N VAL A 265 9.25 -10.62 12.24
CA VAL A 265 9.00 -11.88 12.96
C VAL A 265 9.31 -11.72 14.44
N GLU A 266 10.45 -11.12 14.80
CA GLU A 266 10.82 -10.91 16.20
C GLU A 266 9.77 -10.04 16.92
N PHE A 267 9.32 -8.96 16.27
CA PHE A 267 8.27 -8.09 16.78
C PHE A 267 6.95 -8.82 17.03
N MET A 268 6.48 -9.56 16.03
CA MET A 268 5.16 -10.21 16.07
C MET A 268 5.11 -11.46 16.96
N THR A 269 6.27 -12.07 17.22
CA THR A 269 6.39 -13.25 18.09
C THR A 269 6.87 -12.90 19.50
N GLY A 270 7.55 -11.77 19.68
CA GLY A 270 8.25 -11.40 20.91
C GLY A 270 9.49 -12.27 21.19
N ARG A 271 10.11 -12.84 20.14
CA ARG A 271 11.16 -13.85 20.24
C ARG A 271 12.39 -13.41 19.45
N GLU A 272 13.58 -13.61 20.03
CA GLU A 272 14.87 -13.23 19.43
C GLU A 272 15.62 -14.46 18.86
N ASP A 273 15.02 -15.66 18.89
CA ASP A 273 15.61 -16.90 18.37
C ASP A 273 15.32 -17.17 16.88
N VAL A 274 15.26 -16.10 16.07
CA VAL A 274 15.09 -16.14 14.61
C VAL A 274 16.42 -16.52 13.92
N ARG A 275 16.36 -17.31 12.83
CA ARG A 275 17.49 -17.96 12.15
C ARG A 275 17.60 -17.70 10.64
#